data_AF-A0A0J7K3A9-F1
#
_entry.id   AF-A0A0J7K3A9-F1
#
_cell.length_a   1.000
_cell.length_b   1.000
_cell.length_c   1.000
_cell.angle_alpha   90.00
_cell.angle_beta   90.00
_cell.angle_gamma   90.00
#
_symmetry.space_group_name_H-M   'P 1'
#
loop_
_entity.id
_entity.type
_entity.pdbx_description
1 polymer ?
#
loop_
_entity_poly.entity_id
_entity_poly.type
_entity_poly.pdbx_seq_one_letter_code
_entity_poly.pdbx_strand_id
1 'polypeptide(L)'
;MLERQGTARESLQQPKEKEDNRFEASHREDIIITAKLNSKKCTTKGDINFLRIIDKVMETKVKSMKVVKSGFNSIDLYYDSIIKANKCLDLNKGILREEQDIWFDIMERIARRKEVISDWDMSLLKLSEALDDKNKIISAEKMRKQIFNGETKTFEWIDIKNILVTFERNELPEKLSLYEGLTAIRVRPYIPAVKQCFKCYKYGHIKQYCKKEYNLCVVCGRESHGNCENEYKCINCGGKHKTNFKGCPI
;
A
#
# COMPACT_ATOMS: atom_id res chain seq x y z
N MET A 1 14.47 -24.20 0.37
CA MET A 1 13.26 -23.50 -0.10
C MET A 1 12.16 -23.89 0.86
N LEU A 2 11.65 -22.95 1.66
CA LEU A 2 10.49 -23.20 2.52
C LEU A 2 9.45 -22.14 2.17
N GLU A 3 8.31 -22.65 1.73
CA GLU A 3 7.21 -21.94 1.12
C GLU A 3 6.60 -20.92 2.08
N ARG A 4 6.34 -19.71 1.56
CA ARG A 4 5.55 -18.72 2.28
C ARG A 4 4.10 -19.20 2.26
N GLN A 5 3.68 -19.90 3.31
CA GLN A 5 2.27 -20.16 3.54
C GLN A 5 1.55 -18.82 3.70
N GLY A 6 0.78 -18.45 2.68
CA GLY A 6 -0.09 -17.29 2.71
C GLY A 6 -1.23 -17.55 3.67
N THR A 7 -1.22 -16.89 4.82
CA THR A 7 -2.36 -16.88 5.74
C THR A 7 -3.51 -16.10 5.09
N ALA A 8 -4.67 -16.75 5.00
CA ALA A 8 -5.90 -16.19 4.45
C ALA A 8 -6.22 -14.83 5.09
N ARG A 9 -6.36 -13.80 4.26
CA ARG A 9 -6.88 -12.49 4.67
C ARG A 9 -8.39 -12.59 4.68
N GLU A 10 -9.01 -12.68 5.85
CA GLU A 10 -10.45 -12.50 5.97
C GLU A 10 -10.80 -11.07 5.55
N SER A 11 -11.42 -10.97 4.39
CA SER A 11 -11.81 -9.71 3.76
C SER A 11 -13.22 -9.38 4.26
N LEU A 12 -13.38 -8.27 4.97
CA LEU A 12 -14.65 -7.88 5.59
C LEU A 12 -15.61 -7.15 4.64
N GLN A 13 -15.46 -7.30 3.32
CA GLN A 13 -16.30 -6.58 2.35
C GLN A 13 -16.87 -7.48 1.27
N GLN A 14 -18.20 -7.45 1.15
CA GLN A 14 -18.89 -7.68 -0.10
C GLN A 14 -18.72 -6.44 -1.01
N PRO A 15 -18.58 -6.60 -2.34
CA PRO A 15 -18.44 -5.47 -3.24
C PRO A 15 -19.72 -4.65 -3.25
N LYS A 16 -19.68 -3.43 -2.72
CA LYS A 16 -20.76 -2.44 -2.90
C LYS A 16 -20.74 -1.97 -4.35
N GLU A 17 -21.89 -2.03 -5.02
CA GLU A 17 -22.12 -1.36 -6.30
C GLU A 17 -21.89 0.15 -6.08
N LYS A 18 -20.96 0.74 -6.83
CA LYS A 18 -20.72 2.20 -6.79
C LYS A 18 -22.00 2.91 -7.26
N GLU A 19 -22.59 3.71 -6.38
CA GLU A 19 -23.56 4.75 -6.74
C GLU A 19 -22.97 5.67 -7.83
N ASP A 20 -23.87 6.21 -8.66
CA ASP A 20 -23.67 6.79 -9.99
C ASP A 20 -22.28 7.39 -10.25
N ASN A 21 -21.48 6.70 -11.08
CA ASN A 21 -20.10 7.09 -11.43
C ASN A 21 -20.08 8.31 -12.36
N ARG A 22 -20.47 9.48 -11.85
CA ARG A 22 -20.60 10.75 -12.59
C ARG A 22 -20.17 11.93 -11.72
N PHE A 23 -19.74 13.01 -12.37
CA PHE A 23 -19.52 14.30 -11.71
C PHE A 23 -20.84 15.05 -11.57
N GLU A 24 -21.10 15.56 -10.36
CA GLU A 24 -22.23 16.47 -10.09
C GLU A 24 -21.96 17.88 -10.63
N ALA A 25 -23.03 18.63 -10.91
CA ALA A 25 -22.93 20.03 -11.37
C ALA A 25 -22.26 20.97 -10.35
N SER A 26 -22.21 20.57 -9.08
CA SER A 26 -21.59 21.28 -7.96
C SER A 26 -20.08 21.05 -7.83
N HIS A 27 -19.48 20.15 -8.62
CA HIS A 27 -18.07 19.76 -8.49
C HIS A 27 -17.11 20.94 -8.73
N ARG A 28 -16.22 21.22 -7.76
CA ARG A 28 -15.29 22.36 -7.79
C ARG A 28 -13.82 22.00 -7.91
N GLU A 29 -13.49 20.71 -7.89
CA GLU A 29 -12.11 20.23 -8.01
C GLU A 29 -11.73 19.92 -9.46
N ASP A 30 -10.48 19.50 -9.68
CA ASP A 30 -10.04 18.97 -10.97
C ASP A 30 -10.97 17.84 -11.44
N ILE A 31 -11.35 17.87 -12.71
CA ILE A 31 -12.25 16.88 -13.32
C ILE A 31 -11.38 15.82 -13.98
N ILE A 32 -11.10 14.74 -13.24
CA ILE A 32 -10.16 13.70 -13.64
C ILE A 32 -10.87 12.37 -13.84
N ILE A 33 -10.72 11.78 -15.01
CA ILE A 33 -11.20 10.42 -15.32
C ILE A 33 -10.02 9.51 -15.57
N THR A 34 -10.02 8.33 -14.97
CA THR A 34 -9.01 7.32 -15.26
C THR A 34 -9.53 6.36 -16.32
N ALA A 35 -8.79 6.24 -17.43
CA ALA A 35 -8.99 5.19 -18.42
C ALA A 35 -8.06 4.00 -18.09
N LYS A 36 -8.62 2.79 -18.03
CA LYS A 36 -7.88 1.56 -17.69
C LYS A 36 -7.95 0.55 -18.83
N LEU A 37 -6.81 -0.06 -19.15
CA LEU A 37 -6.72 -1.17 -20.10
C LEU A 37 -7.12 -2.49 -19.43
N ASN A 38 -7.87 -3.30 -20.15
CA ASN A 38 -8.19 -4.68 -19.77
C ASN A 38 -6.92 -5.48 -19.50
N SER A 39 -6.90 -6.16 -18.34
CA SER A 39 -5.76 -6.95 -17.88
C SER A 39 -5.39 -8.05 -18.88
N LYS A 40 -6.39 -8.65 -19.56
CA LYS A 40 -6.18 -9.65 -20.62
C LYS A 40 -5.44 -9.08 -21.85
N LYS A 41 -5.52 -7.76 -22.06
CA LYS A 41 -4.86 -7.04 -23.16
C LYS A 41 -3.57 -6.33 -22.73
N CYS A 42 -3.15 -6.46 -21.47
CA CYS A 42 -1.92 -5.87 -20.99
C CYS A 42 -0.69 -6.66 -21.44
N THR A 43 0.39 -5.94 -21.74
CA THR A 43 1.74 -6.49 -21.89
C THR A 43 2.53 -6.31 -20.60
N THR A 44 3.73 -6.89 -20.52
CA THR A 44 4.67 -6.68 -19.41
C THR A 44 5.33 -5.28 -19.42
N LYS A 45 5.25 -4.53 -20.52
CA LYS A 45 5.85 -3.20 -20.67
C LYS A 45 4.78 -2.12 -20.53
N GLY A 46 4.84 -1.36 -19.43
CA GLY A 46 3.86 -0.32 -19.12
C GLY A 46 3.77 0.79 -20.17
N ASP A 47 4.84 1.09 -20.91
CA ASP A 47 4.81 2.13 -21.96
C ASP A 47 4.04 1.69 -23.21
N ILE A 48 4.07 0.40 -23.53
CA ILE A 48 3.22 -0.17 -24.60
C ILE A 48 1.76 -0.13 -24.17
N ASN A 49 1.48 -0.45 -22.90
CA ASN A 49 0.12 -0.36 -22.37
C ASN A 49 -0.40 1.08 -22.40
N PHE A 50 0.45 2.06 -22.05
CA PHE A 50 0.13 3.48 -22.17
C PHE A 50 -0.30 3.85 -23.59
N LEU A 51 0.49 3.50 -24.61
CA LEU A 51 0.17 3.80 -26.00
C LEU A 51 -1.14 3.14 -26.46
N ARG A 52 -1.40 1.90 -26.05
CA ARG A 52 -2.67 1.19 -26.34
C ARG A 52 -3.87 1.93 -25.77
N ILE A 53 -3.76 2.47 -24.55
CA ILE A 53 -4.87 3.22 -23.95
C ILE A 53 -5.06 4.54 -24.69
N ILE A 54 -3.97 5.25 -25.02
CA ILE A 54 -4.04 6.52 -25.76
C ILE A 54 -4.75 6.32 -27.11
N ASP A 55 -4.35 5.30 -27.87
CA ASP A 55 -4.96 4.97 -29.16
C ASP A 55 -6.48 4.80 -29.03
N LYS A 56 -6.91 3.99 -28.05
CA LYS A 56 -8.34 3.78 -27.74
C LYS A 56 -9.06 5.01 -27.23
N VAL A 57 -8.41 5.85 -26.43
CA VAL A 57 -9.00 7.12 -25.97
C VAL A 57 -9.18 8.08 -27.14
N MET A 58 -8.26 8.12 -28.10
CA MET A 58 -8.39 8.99 -29.27
C MET A 58 -9.54 8.55 -30.20
N GLU A 59 -9.85 7.25 -30.28
CA GLU A 59 -11.01 6.72 -31.01
C GLU A 59 -12.35 7.28 -30.48
N THR A 60 -12.42 7.63 -29.19
CA THR A 60 -13.66 8.09 -28.55
C THR A 60 -14.15 9.47 -29.01
N LYS A 61 -13.28 10.25 -29.67
CA LYS A 61 -13.52 11.64 -30.08
C LYS A 61 -13.87 12.60 -28.92
N VAL A 62 -13.68 12.21 -27.67
CA VAL A 62 -13.83 13.10 -26.50
C VAL A 62 -12.46 13.63 -26.11
N LYS A 63 -12.18 14.90 -26.43
CA LYS A 63 -10.88 15.51 -26.17
C LYS A 63 -10.72 15.88 -24.69
N SER A 64 -9.64 15.38 -24.09
CA SER A 64 -9.14 15.82 -22.78
C SER A 64 -8.15 16.98 -22.95
N MET A 65 -8.02 17.80 -21.90
CA MET A 65 -7.07 18.91 -21.84
C MET A 65 -5.63 18.40 -21.66
N LYS A 66 -5.47 17.36 -20.84
CA LYS A 66 -4.18 16.79 -20.47
C LYS A 66 -4.32 15.31 -20.20
N VAL A 67 -3.28 14.56 -20.54
CA VAL A 67 -3.18 13.13 -20.26
C VAL A 67 -1.92 12.84 -19.46
N VAL A 68 -2.05 12.06 -18.38
CA VAL A 68 -0.95 11.68 -17.49
C VAL A 68 -0.95 10.18 -17.28
N LYS A 69 0.21 9.53 -17.34
CA LYS A 69 0.34 8.12 -16.98
C LYS A 69 0.12 7.97 -15.47
N SER A 70 -0.90 7.20 -15.07
CA SER A 70 -1.28 7.04 -13.66
C SER A 70 -0.95 5.68 -13.07
N GLY A 71 -0.72 4.67 -13.92
CA GLY A 71 -0.37 3.33 -13.48
C GLY A 71 0.20 2.46 -14.60
N PHE A 72 0.33 1.17 -14.31
CA PHE A 72 0.87 0.19 -15.26
C PHE A 72 -0.05 -0.04 -16.48
N ASN A 73 -1.36 0.02 -16.25
CA ASN A 73 -2.42 -0.15 -17.23
C ASN A 73 -3.48 0.96 -17.13
N SER A 74 -3.08 2.15 -16.69
CA SER A 74 -4.01 3.27 -16.49
C SER A 74 -3.39 4.62 -16.84
N ILE A 75 -4.24 5.50 -17.35
CA ILE A 75 -3.94 6.92 -17.62
C ILE A 75 -5.04 7.80 -17.06
N ASP A 76 -4.69 9.00 -16.67
CA ASP A 76 -5.62 10.01 -16.17
C ASP A 76 -5.83 11.09 -17.22
N LEU A 77 -7.10 11.37 -17.50
CA LEU A 77 -7.60 12.33 -18.46
C LEU A 77 -8.18 13.52 -17.68
N TYR A 78 -7.63 14.71 -17.91
CA TYR A 78 -8.09 15.95 -17.29
C TYR A 78 -9.08 16.65 -18.22
N TYR A 79 -10.21 17.07 -17.68
CA TYR A 79 -11.23 17.80 -18.41
C TYR A 79 -11.43 19.21 -17.85
N ASP A 80 -11.73 20.14 -18.74
CA ASP A 80 -12.13 21.51 -18.43
C ASP A 80 -13.65 21.64 -18.17
N SER A 81 -14.40 20.57 -18.45
CA SER A 81 -15.87 20.59 -18.43
C SER A 81 -16.43 19.27 -17.93
N ILE A 82 -17.34 19.37 -16.95
CA ILE A 82 -18.11 18.25 -16.41
C ILE A 82 -18.89 17.53 -17.52
N ILE A 83 -19.39 18.28 -18.51
CA ILE A 83 -20.16 17.71 -19.62
C ILE A 83 -19.27 16.79 -20.47
N LYS A 84 -18.05 17.22 -20.81
CA LYS A 84 -17.10 16.39 -21.56
C LYS A 84 -16.68 15.16 -20.75
N ALA A 85 -16.44 15.35 -19.46
CA ALA A 85 -16.05 14.26 -18.55
C ALA A 85 -17.16 13.21 -18.42
N ASN A 86 -18.39 13.61 -18.11
CA ASN A 86 -19.52 12.70 -18.01
C ASN A 86 -19.82 12.00 -19.35
N LYS A 87 -19.67 12.72 -20.48
CA LYS A 87 -19.73 12.09 -21.81
C LYS A 87 -18.67 11.00 -21.98
N CYS A 88 -17.46 11.20 -21.46
CA CYS A 88 -16.40 10.19 -21.49
C CYS A 88 -16.77 8.95 -20.64
N LEU A 89 -17.40 9.13 -19.49
CA LEU A 89 -17.85 8.03 -18.63
C LEU A 89 -18.96 7.19 -19.28
N ASP A 90 -19.75 7.79 -20.16
CA ASP A 90 -20.87 7.14 -20.85
C ASP A 90 -20.45 6.28 -22.06
N LEU A 91 -19.23 6.45 -22.61
CA LEU A 91 -18.81 5.86 -23.88
C LEU A 91 -18.93 4.33 -23.98
N ASN A 92 -18.81 3.63 -22.85
CA ASN A 92 -18.92 2.17 -22.79
C ASN A 92 -19.93 1.71 -21.72
N LYS A 93 -20.87 2.60 -21.35
CA LYS A 93 -21.89 2.27 -20.34
C LYS A 93 -22.80 1.18 -20.88
N GLY A 94 -22.97 0.10 -20.13
CA GLY A 94 -23.81 -1.05 -20.50
C GLY A 94 -23.06 -2.23 -21.15
N ILE A 95 -21.77 -2.09 -21.47
CA ILE A 95 -20.93 -3.21 -21.90
C ILE A 95 -20.26 -3.81 -20.66
N LEU A 96 -20.17 -5.14 -20.56
CA LEU A 96 -19.45 -5.79 -19.45
C LEU A 96 -17.96 -5.41 -19.49
N ARG A 97 -17.36 -5.09 -18.34
CA ARG A 97 -15.95 -4.65 -18.24
C ARG A 97 -14.97 -5.62 -18.90
N GLU A 98 -15.29 -6.92 -18.88
CA GLU A 98 -14.45 -7.98 -19.43
C GLU A 98 -14.39 -7.99 -20.95
N GLU A 99 -15.42 -7.46 -21.60
CA GLU A 99 -15.56 -7.35 -23.06
C GLU A 99 -15.01 -6.02 -23.59
N GLN A 100 -14.81 -5.04 -22.71
CA GLN A 100 -14.24 -3.75 -23.07
C GLN A 100 -12.71 -3.80 -23.21
N ASP A 101 -12.19 -3.10 -24.23
CA ASP A 101 -10.75 -2.87 -24.39
C ASP A 101 -10.21 -1.97 -23.29
N ILE A 102 -10.93 -0.87 -23.09
CA ILE A 102 -10.69 0.11 -22.02
C ILE A 102 -12.02 0.46 -21.35
N TRP A 103 -11.97 0.81 -20.07
CA TRP A 103 -13.11 1.42 -19.38
C TRP A 103 -12.68 2.71 -18.68
N PHE A 104 -13.67 3.56 -18.42
CA PHE A 104 -13.50 4.85 -17.76
C PHE A 104 -14.09 4.78 -16.35
N ASP A 105 -13.40 5.39 -15.39
CA ASP A 105 -13.85 5.43 -14.01
C ASP A 105 -13.44 6.76 -13.35
N ILE A 106 -14.30 7.29 -12.49
CA ILE A 106 -13.87 8.32 -11.54
C ILE A 106 -13.10 7.57 -10.46
N MET A 107 -11.78 7.61 -10.59
CA MET A 107 -10.91 6.94 -9.64
C MET A 107 -10.75 7.85 -8.42
N GLU A 108 -11.52 7.58 -7.37
CA GLU A 108 -11.15 8.06 -6.05
C GLU A 108 -9.77 7.47 -5.75
N ARG A 109 -8.74 8.33 -5.72
CA ARG A 109 -7.39 7.94 -5.34
C ARG A 109 -7.36 7.75 -3.84
N ILE A 110 -8.02 6.70 -3.36
CA ILE A 110 -8.08 6.41 -1.96
C ILE A 110 -6.75 5.77 -1.55
N ALA A 111 -6.01 6.48 -0.70
CA ALA A 111 -4.79 5.94 -0.13
C ALA A 111 -5.14 4.76 0.81
N ARG A 112 -4.35 3.68 0.71
CA ARG A 112 -4.34 2.66 1.75
C ARG A 112 -3.45 3.14 2.88
N ARG A 113 -4.06 3.39 4.03
CA ARG A 113 -3.38 3.87 5.22
C ARG A 113 -3.44 2.80 6.30
N LYS A 114 -2.38 2.71 7.09
CA LYS A 114 -2.28 1.75 8.20
C LYS A 114 -2.16 2.52 9.50
N GLU A 115 -2.92 2.09 10.49
CA GLU A 115 -2.92 2.69 11.82
C GLU A 115 -2.89 1.61 12.89
N VAL A 116 -2.50 2.01 14.10
CA VAL A 116 -2.34 1.14 15.25
C VAL A 116 -3.32 1.54 16.34
N ILE A 117 -4.07 0.56 16.82
CA ILE A 117 -4.82 0.64 18.07
C ILE A 117 -3.99 -0.07 19.14
N SER A 118 -3.66 0.64 20.22
CA SER A 118 -2.85 0.09 21.32
C SER A 118 -3.67 -0.21 22.57
N ASP A 119 -4.84 0.42 22.71
CA ASP A 119 -5.63 0.45 23.95
C ASP A 119 -6.81 -0.54 23.95
N TRP A 120 -6.81 -1.52 23.04
CA TRP A 120 -7.81 -2.58 22.95
C TRP A 120 -7.21 -3.93 23.37
N ASP A 121 -7.63 -4.46 24.52
CA ASP A 121 -7.11 -5.73 25.05
C ASP A 121 -8.00 -6.95 24.76
N MET A 122 -9.20 -6.71 24.21
CA MET A 122 -10.18 -7.74 23.88
C MET A 122 -9.91 -8.39 22.52
N SER A 123 -10.78 -9.30 22.08
CA SER A 123 -10.68 -9.96 20.78
C SER A 123 -10.94 -9.00 19.60
N LEU A 124 -10.45 -9.37 18.42
CA LEU A 124 -10.75 -8.65 17.17
C LEU A 124 -12.24 -8.68 16.83
N LEU A 125 -12.93 -9.77 17.19
CA LEU A 125 -14.38 -9.89 17.00
C LEU A 125 -15.13 -8.82 17.80
N LYS A 126 -14.79 -8.66 19.09
CA LYS A 126 -15.37 -7.60 19.93
C LYS A 126 -15.04 -6.20 19.42
N LEU A 127 -13.84 -5.99 18.88
CA LEU A 127 -13.49 -4.70 18.28
C LEU A 127 -14.40 -4.41 17.09
N SER A 128 -14.61 -5.40 16.22
CA SER A 128 -15.53 -5.28 15.11
C SER A 128 -16.94 -4.96 15.62
N GLU A 129 -17.47 -5.70 16.59
CA GLU A 129 -18.81 -5.43 17.15
C GLU A 129 -18.95 -4.03 17.76
N ALA A 130 -17.90 -3.52 18.39
CA ALA A 130 -17.91 -2.20 19.03
C ALA A 130 -17.79 -1.03 18.04
N LEU A 131 -17.21 -1.22 16.85
CA LEU A 131 -16.99 -0.14 15.88
C LEU A 131 -18.29 0.32 15.21
N ASP A 132 -18.56 1.63 15.31
CA ASP A 132 -19.76 2.25 14.75
C ASP A 132 -19.70 2.32 13.22
N ASP A 133 -18.57 2.78 12.69
CA ASP A 133 -18.33 2.86 11.26
C ASP A 133 -17.23 1.88 10.84
N LYS A 134 -17.65 0.85 10.11
CA LYS A 134 -16.75 -0.14 9.48
C LYS A 134 -16.51 0.18 8.01
N ASN A 135 -17.18 1.19 7.45
CA ASN A 135 -16.92 1.61 6.08
C ASN A 135 -15.46 2.07 5.99
N LYS A 136 -14.83 1.80 4.84
CA LYS A 136 -13.43 2.14 4.58
C LYS A 136 -12.41 1.41 5.46
N ILE A 137 -12.79 0.50 6.36
CA ILE A 137 -11.87 -0.46 6.98
C ILE A 137 -11.70 -1.64 6.04
N ILE A 138 -10.48 -1.87 5.56
CA ILE A 138 -10.13 -3.02 4.72
C ILE A 138 -9.88 -4.25 5.60
N SER A 139 -9.10 -4.09 6.67
CA SER A 139 -8.73 -5.19 7.56
C SER A 139 -8.30 -4.70 8.94
N ALA A 140 -8.45 -5.55 9.95
CA ALA A 140 -7.89 -5.37 11.28
C ALA A 140 -7.21 -6.66 11.73
N GLU A 141 -5.94 -6.60 12.10
CA GLU A 141 -5.12 -7.78 12.44
C GLU A 141 -4.26 -7.51 13.67
N LYS A 142 -4.09 -8.51 14.55
CA LYS A 142 -3.13 -8.40 15.65
C LYS A 142 -1.72 -8.31 15.06
N MET A 143 -0.95 -7.35 15.52
CA MET A 143 0.46 -7.27 15.16
C MET A 143 1.19 -8.47 15.74
N ARG A 144 2.25 -8.92 15.06
CA ARG A 144 3.06 -10.05 15.47
C ARG A 144 4.53 -9.67 15.58
N LYS A 145 5.22 -10.27 16.54
CA LYS A 145 6.68 -10.20 16.63
C LYS A 145 7.26 -11.61 16.67
N GLN A 146 8.42 -11.75 16.04
CA GLN A 146 9.17 -13.00 16.07
C GLN A 146 10.06 -13.03 17.32
N ILE A 147 10.01 -14.12 18.07
CA ILE A 147 10.85 -14.36 19.24
C ILE A 147 11.65 -15.64 19.00
N PHE A 148 12.91 -15.63 19.42
CA PHE A 148 13.73 -16.85 19.45
C PHE A 148 13.42 -17.64 20.73
N ASN A 149 12.98 -18.88 20.56
CA ASN A 149 12.76 -19.79 21.66
C ASN A 149 14.06 -20.57 21.93
N GLY A 150 14.64 -20.38 23.11
CA GLY A 150 15.92 -20.99 23.48
C GLY A 150 15.87 -22.51 23.65
N GLU A 151 14.70 -23.05 23.98
CA GLU A 151 14.48 -24.49 24.20
C GLU A 151 14.37 -25.23 22.88
N THR A 152 13.47 -24.77 22.01
CA THR A 152 13.22 -25.39 20.69
C THR A 152 14.26 -24.99 19.65
N LYS A 153 15.09 -23.97 19.93
CA LYS A 153 16.05 -23.35 19.01
C LYS A 153 15.40 -22.86 17.71
N THR A 154 14.11 -22.54 17.73
CA THR A 154 13.37 -22.03 16.58
C THR A 154 12.86 -20.61 16.82
N PHE A 155 12.41 -19.98 15.73
CA PHE A 155 11.75 -18.68 15.80
C PHE A 155 10.23 -18.86 15.75
N GLU A 156 9.55 -18.33 16.76
CA GLU A 156 8.09 -18.38 16.89
C GLU A 156 7.49 -16.99 16.73
N TRP A 157 6.31 -16.93 16.11
CA TRP A 157 5.55 -15.68 15.99
C TRP A 157 4.57 -15.58 17.14
N ILE A 158 4.64 -14.48 17.88
CA ILE A 158 3.67 -14.19 18.93
C ILE A 158 2.87 -12.93 18.59
N ASP A 159 1.58 -12.97 18.91
CA ASP A 159 0.71 -11.81 18.83
C ASP A 159 1.09 -10.80 19.92
N ILE A 160 1.07 -9.52 19.59
CA ILE A 160 1.18 -8.42 20.55
C ILE A 160 -0.18 -7.75 20.72
N LYS A 161 -0.33 -6.96 21.78
CA LYS A 161 -1.58 -6.25 22.10
C LYS A 161 -2.05 -5.28 21.00
N ASN A 162 -1.10 -4.72 20.25
CA ASN A 162 -1.40 -3.74 19.21
C ASN A 162 -2.16 -4.38 18.03
N ILE A 163 -3.21 -3.70 17.58
CA ILE A 163 -3.99 -4.08 16.40
C ILE A 163 -3.62 -3.13 15.27
N LEU A 164 -3.26 -3.70 14.11
CA LEU A 164 -3.01 -2.97 12.88
C LEU A 164 -4.31 -2.90 12.08
N VAL A 165 -4.83 -1.70 11.87
CA VAL A 165 -6.01 -1.44 11.06
C VAL A 165 -5.56 -0.86 9.72
N THR A 166 -6.06 -1.40 8.63
CA THR A 166 -5.82 -0.88 7.28
C THR A 166 -7.10 -0.22 6.77
N PHE A 167 -7.01 1.05 6.41
CA PHE A 167 -8.12 1.81 5.87
C PHE A 167 -7.93 2.12 4.38
N GLU A 168 -9.05 2.26 3.67
CA GLU A 168 -9.18 2.89 2.37
C GLU A 168 -9.78 4.29 2.60
N ARG A 169 -8.94 5.26 3.01
CA ARG A 169 -9.32 6.68 3.12
C ARG A 169 -8.10 7.60 2.98
N ASN A 170 -8.35 8.84 2.56
CA ASN A 170 -7.29 9.85 2.38
C ASN A 170 -6.91 10.57 3.67
N GLU A 171 -7.87 10.77 4.57
CA GLU A 171 -7.67 11.39 5.88
C GLU A 171 -7.30 10.33 6.93
N LEU A 172 -6.54 10.68 7.96
CA LEU A 172 -6.21 9.78 9.06
C LEU A 172 -7.07 10.18 10.27
N PRO A 173 -7.97 9.32 10.77
CA PRO A 173 -8.69 9.65 11.99
C PRO A 173 -7.72 9.67 13.17
N GLU A 174 -7.95 10.55 14.14
CA GLU A 174 -7.24 10.45 15.43
C GLU A 174 -7.92 9.44 16.37
N LYS A 175 -9.22 9.21 16.17
CA LYS A 175 -10.05 8.33 16.99
C LYS A 175 -11.12 7.64 16.13
N LEU A 176 -11.50 6.44 16.55
CA LEU A 176 -12.64 5.69 16.00
C LEU A 176 -13.76 5.67 17.03
N SER A 177 -14.99 5.95 16.58
CA SER A 177 -16.19 5.90 17.43
C SER A 177 -16.57 4.46 17.75
N LEU A 178 -16.99 4.23 18.99
CA LEU A 178 -17.40 2.93 19.50
C LEU A 178 -18.74 3.01 20.23
N TYR A 179 -19.49 1.91 20.18
CA TYR A 179 -20.74 1.70 20.91
C TYR A 179 -21.75 2.83 20.67
N GLU A 180 -22.07 3.08 19.41
CA GLU A 180 -23.03 4.09 18.95
C GLU A 180 -22.70 5.51 19.45
N GLY A 181 -21.42 5.87 19.44
CA GLY A 181 -20.93 7.19 19.85
C GLY A 181 -20.72 7.38 21.36
N LEU A 182 -20.90 6.35 22.18
CA LEU A 182 -20.69 6.44 23.63
C LEU A 182 -19.24 6.72 24.00
N THR A 183 -18.29 6.21 23.21
CA THR A 183 -16.86 6.44 23.45
C THR A 183 -16.08 6.39 22.15
N ALA A 184 -14.78 6.68 22.21
CA ALA A 184 -13.90 6.59 21.06
C ALA A 184 -12.53 6.04 21.46
N ILE A 185 -11.95 5.23 20.58
CA ILE A 185 -10.61 4.66 20.77
C ILE A 185 -9.58 5.39 19.92
N ARG A 186 -8.41 5.67 20.50
CA ARG A 186 -7.32 6.33 19.81
C ARG A 186 -6.69 5.41 18.77
N VAL A 187 -6.43 5.97 17.61
CA VAL A 187 -5.63 5.37 16.54
C VAL A 187 -4.43 6.25 16.25
N ARG A 188 -3.36 5.64 15.77
CA ARG A 188 -2.13 6.37 15.39
C ARG A 188 -1.53 5.81 14.11
N PRO A 189 -0.88 6.62 13.27
CA PRO A 189 -0.25 6.14 12.06
C PRO A 189 0.75 5.01 12.34
N TYR A 190 0.67 3.94 11.54
CA TYR A 190 1.66 2.87 11.58
C TYR A 190 2.94 3.32 10.89
N ILE A 191 4.02 3.44 11.65
CA ILE A 191 5.36 3.73 11.13
C ILE A 191 6.13 2.41 11.04
N PRO A 192 6.32 1.84 9.83
CA PRO A 192 7.10 0.63 9.67
C PRO A 192 8.56 0.88 10.03
N ALA A 193 9.20 -0.10 10.67
CA ALA A 193 10.64 -0.07 10.87
C ALA A 193 11.36 0.00 9.50
N VAL A 194 12.29 0.95 9.38
CA VAL A 194 13.11 1.10 8.18
C VAL A 194 13.87 -0.20 7.93
N LYS A 195 13.74 -0.73 6.71
CA LYS A 195 14.40 -1.99 6.35
C LYS A 195 15.90 -1.75 6.21
N GLN A 196 16.69 -2.55 6.93
CA GLN A 196 18.13 -2.64 6.76
C GLN A 196 18.48 -3.84 5.89
N CYS A 197 19.34 -3.63 4.90
CA CYS A 197 19.80 -4.70 4.03
C CYS A 197 20.81 -5.59 4.74
N PHE A 198 20.54 -6.89 4.93
CA PHE A 198 21.51 -7.82 5.53
C PHE A 198 22.73 -8.16 4.66
N LYS A 199 22.80 -7.63 3.43
CA LYS A 199 23.96 -7.78 2.54
C LYS A 199 24.90 -6.58 2.62
N CYS A 200 24.40 -5.35 2.58
CA CYS A 200 25.27 -4.16 2.62
C CYS A 200 25.09 -3.27 3.86
N TYR A 201 24.18 -3.66 4.78
CA TYR A 201 23.80 -2.96 6.00
C TYR A 201 23.32 -1.51 5.87
N LYS A 202 23.11 -1.03 4.64
CA LYS A 202 22.44 0.25 4.36
C LYS A 202 20.93 0.12 4.52
N TYR A 203 20.30 1.23 4.90
CA TYR A 203 18.85 1.35 5.01
C TYR A 203 18.17 1.51 3.63
N GLY A 204 16.86 1.29 3.58
CA GLY A 204 16.01 1.61 2.43
C GLY A 204 15.79 0.47 1.43
N HIS A 205 16.45 -0.68 1.60
CA HIS A 205 16.22 -1.86 0.76
C HIS A 205 16.48 -3.16 1.51
N ILE A 206 15.98 -4.26 0.97
CA ILE A 206 16.24 -5.62 1.47
C ILE A 206 17.31 -6.32 0.61
N LYS A 207 17.87 -7.43 1.12
CA LYS A 207 18.92 -8.21 0.46
C LYS A 207 18.60 -8.57 -1.00
N GLN A 208 17.33 -8.88 -1.29
CA GLN A 208 16.87 -9.25 -2.64
C GLN A 208 17.06 -8.14 -3.68
N TYR A 209 17.00 -6.87 -3.29
CA TYR A 209 17.17 -5.72 -4.18
C TYR A 209 18.53 -5.05 -4.05
N CYS A 210 19.48 -5.71 -3.37
CA CYS A 210 20.79 -5.15 -3.14
C CYS A 210 21.66 -5.26 -4.40
N LYS A 211 22.22 -4.13 -4.85
CA LYS A 211 23.12 -4.06 -6.02
C LYS A 211 24.56 -4.46 -5.70
N LYS A 212 24.93 -4.64 -4.42
CA LYS A 212 26.27 -5.10 -4.05
C LYS A 212 26.44 -6.57 -4.43
N GLU A 213 27.56 -6.90 -5.06
CA GLU A 213 27.88 -8.27 -5.49
C GLU A 213 28.23 -9.15 -4.28
N TYR A 214 29.06 -8.63 -3.37
CA TYR A 214 29.51 -9.29 -2.15
C TYR A 214 28.78 -8.82 -0.88
N ASN A 215 28.95 -9.53 0.22
CA ASN A 215 28.38 -9.18 1.53
C ASN A 215 29.33 -8.22 2.29
N LEU A 216 28.71 -7.32 3.05
CA LEU A 216 29.14 -6.53 4.20
C LEU A 216 29.73 -7.33 5.35
N CYS A 217 30.87 -6.97 5.94
CA CYS A 217 31.14 -7.26 7.34
C CYS A 217 30.37 -6.25 8.21
N VAL A 218 29.54 -6.74 9.13
CA VAL A 218 28.74 -5.87 10.03
C VAL A 218 29.60 -5.05 11.00
N VAL A 219 30.80 -5.54 11.31
CA VAL A 219 31.74 -4.96 12.29
C VAL A 219 32.55 -3.83 11.66
N CYS A 220 33.27 -4.08 10.56
CA CYS A 220 34.25 -3.14 10.00
C CYS A 220 33.82 -2.50 8.67
N GLY A 221 32.72 -2.96 8.07
CA GLY A 221 32.18 -2.43 6.82
C GLY A 221 32.91 -2.83 5.53
N ARG A 222 33.98 -3.64 5.62
CA ARG A 222 34.69 -4.22 4.46
C ARG A 222 33.95 -5.46 3.94
N GLU A 223 34.43 -6.05 2.85
CA GLU A 223 33.89 -7.32 2.36
C GLU A 223 33.86 -8.38 3.46
N SER A 224 32.77 -9.17 3.50
CA SER A 224 32.49 -10.14 4.55
C SER A 224 33.64 -11.13 4.65
N HIS A 225 34.21 -11.19 5.83
CA HIS A 225 35.20 -12.17 6.23
C HIS A 225 34.65 -12.93 7.45
N GLY A 226 35.32 -14.02 7.84
CA GLY A 226 34.90 -14.86 8.98
C GLY A 226 34.93 -14.12 10.32
N ASN A 227 35.80 -14.54 11.24
CA ASN A 227 36.00 -13.76 12.46
C ASN A 227 36.60 -12.39 12.11
N CYS A 228 36.02 -11.33 12.69
CA CYS A 228 36.43 -9.96 12.45
C CYS A 228 37.03 -9.37 13.71
N GLU A 229 38.33 -9.11 13.66
CA GLU A 229 39.12 -8.47 14.74
C GLU A 229 39.40 -6.99 14.45
N ASN A 230 38.89 -6.48 13.32
CA ASN A 230 39.00 -5.06 12.97
C ASN A 230 38.16 -4.20 13.93
N GLU A 231 38.53 -2.93 14.05
CA GLU A 231 37.74 -1.96 14.81
C GLU A 231 36.29 -1.85 14.30
N TYR A 232 35.37 -1.61 15.24
CA TYR A 232 33.98 -1.32 14.92
C TYR A 232 33.88 -0.04 14.08
N LYS A 233 33.24 -0.15 12.93
CA LYS A 233 32.97 0.96 12.03
C LYS A 233 31.61 0.77 11.36
N CYS A 234 30.67 1.62 11.74
CA CYS A 234 29.33 1.63 11.16
C CYS A 234 29.36 2.16 9.72
N ILE A 235 28.80 1.40 8.78
CA ILE A 235 28.74 1.82 7.36
C ILE A 235 27.84 3.05 7.15
N ASN A 236 26.85 3.25 8.03
CA ASN A 236 25.89 4.34 7.88
C ASN A 236 26.41 5.66 8.48
N CYS A 237 26.93 5.64 9.71
CA CYS A 237 27.35 6.86 10.42
C CYS A 237 28.87 7.02 10.60
N GLY A 238 29.66 5.98 10.28
CA GLY A 238 31.11 5.97 10.54
C GLY A 238 31.51 5.78 12.01
N GLY A 239 30.55 5.69 12.94
CA GLY A 239 30.81 5.56 14.37
C GLY A 239 31.38 4.19 14.80
N LYS A 240 31.92 4.14 16.03
CA LYS A 240 32.57 2.97 16.62
C LYS A 240 31.59 1.93 17.18
N HIS A 241 30.68 1.44 16.34
CA HIS A 241 29.74 0.36 16.67
C HIS A 241 29.42 -0.52 15.46
N LYS A 242 28.84 -1.70 15.69
CA LYS A 242 28.35 -2.59 14.62
C LYS A 242 27.26 -1.90 13.79
N THR A 243 27.26 -2.08 12.48
CA THR A 243 26.32 -1.37 11.59
C THR A 243 24.83 -1.68 11.87
N ASN A 244 24.52 -2.82 12.49
CA ASN A 244 23.14 -3.20 12.87
C ASN A 244 22.77 -2.77 14.31
N PHE A 245 23.57 -1.93 14.96
CA PHE A 245 23.29 -1.41 16.28
C PHE A 245 22.05 -0.51 16.28
N LYS A 246 21.07 -0.82 17.13
CA LYS A 246 19.78 -0.10 17.18
C LYS A 246 19.88 1.34 17.72
N GLY A 247 20.95 1.66 18.45
CA GLY A 247 21.23 3.01 18.95
C GLY A 247 22.11 3.85 18.03
N CYS A 248 22.25 3.46 16.75
CA CYS A 248 22.93 4.29 15.75
C CYS A 248 22.17 5.63 15.61
N PRO A 249 22.86 6.77 15.50
CA PRO A 249 22.22 8.10 15.39
C PRO A 249 21.56 8.38 14.03
N ILE A 250 21.40 7.35 13.19
CA ILE A 250 20.85 7.42 11.83
C ILE A 250 19.63 6.53 11.73
#